data_AF-A0A536NDL7-F1
#
_entry.id   AF-A0A536NDL7-F1
#
_cell.length_a   1.000
_cell.length_b   1.000
_cell.length_c   1.000
_cell.angle_alpha   90.00
_cell.angle_beta   90.00
_cell.angle_gamma   90.00
#
_symmetry.space_group_name_H-M   'P 1'
#
loop_
_entity.id
_entity.type
_entity.pdbx_description
1 polymer ?
#
loop_
_entity_poly.entity_id
_entity_poly.type
_entity_poly.pdbx_seq_one_letter_code
_entity_poly.pdbx_strand_id
1 'polypeptide(L)'
;MSDSGVETAERADAFGQVESHGIDAIPDSERHGAPRELAFLWAGAFVNYASLFTASLLTTYYGLGVWDGLAATTLGTIAAAVILGLLSNTGPRSGLPQIVFTRGIFGRRGSYVGAALTLFLAVGWFAVDCVIAAQAGAQIFGTTNPLVTFALVIVIAAISVGVAVYGHQTIKVLETYGALIFAGLSAAVFIALAPQLHWFEGPTVRGADYPGAFVLGFMTCF
;
A
#
# COMPACT_ATOMS: atom_id res chain seq x y z
N MET A 1 13.92 32.48 -22.45
CA MET A 1 12.52 32.01 -22.61
C MET A 1 12.33 30.56 -22.15
N SER A 2 13.28 29.99 -21.38
CA SER A 2 13.23 28.61 -20.86
C SER A 2 12.92 28.56 -19.34
N ASP A 3 13.17 29.64 -18.59
CA ASP A 3 12.92 29.69 -17.13
C ASP A 3 11.44 29.75 -16.78
N SER A 4 10.62 30.42 -17.59
CA SER A 4 9.20 30.61 -17.28
C SER A 4 8.38 29.31 -17.38
N GLY A 5 8.85 28.30 -18.11
CA GLY A 5 8.16 27.00 -18.22
C GLY A 5 8.37 26.11 -16.98
N VAL A 6 9.58 26.15 -16.43
CA VAL A 6 9.97 25.37 -15.22
C VAL A 6 9.27 25.94 -13.99
N GLU A 7 9.23 27.27 -13.82
CA GLU A 7 8.48 27.92 -12.74
C GLU A 7 6.97 27.64 -12.80
N THR A 8 6.41 27.43 -13.99
CA THR A 8 4.96 27.15 -14.13
C THR A 8 4.62 25.71 -13.78
N ALA A 9 5.53 24.76 -14.06
CA ALA A 9 5.41 23.36 -13.66
C ALA A 9 5.61 23.17 -12.15
N GLU A 10 6.61 23.84 -11.56
CA GLU A 10 6.83 23.88 -10.09
C GLU A 10 5.64 24.46 -9.33
N ARG A 11 4.94 25.43 -9.94
CA ARG A 11 3.77 26.09 -9.33
C ARG A 11 2.46 25.29 -9.49
N ALA A 12 2.40 24.38 -10.47
CA ALA A 12 1.29 23.45 -10.65
C ALA A 12 1.34 22.29 -9.63
N ASP A 13 2.55 21.96 -9.16
CA ASP A 13 2.81 20.92 -8.15
C ASP A 13 2.94 21.52 -6.73
N ALA A 14 2.16 22.57 -6.44
CA ALA A 14 2.12 23.26 -5.16
C ALA A 14 0.88 22.86 -4.34
N PHE A 15 0.99 22.95 -3.01
CA PHE A 15 -0.08 22.65 -2.05
C PHE A 15 -1.39 23.36 -2.42
N GLY A 16 -2.43 22.58 -2.75
CA GLY A 16 -3.77 23.09 -3.10
C GLY A 16 -4.07 23.33 -4.59
N GLN A 17 -3.18 22.93 -5.51
CA GLN A 17 -3.43 23.00 -6.96
C GLN A 17 -3.94 21.66 -7.53
N VAL A 18 -4.73 21.72 -8.59
CA VAL A 18 -5.26 20.55 -9.31
C VAL A 18 -4.18 20.03 -10.26
N GLU A 19 -3.89 18.73 -10.18
CA GLU A 19 -2.87 18.05 -10.99
C GLU A 19 -3.14 18.18 -12.50
N SER A 20 -2.15 18.66 -13.25
CA SER A 20 -2.28 18.97 -14.69
C SER A 20 -1.86 17.81 -15.60
N HIS A 21 -1.02 16.89 -15.15
CA HIS A 21 -0.58 15.72 -15.91
C HIS A 21 -1.38 14.49 -15.49
N GLY A 22 -2.42 14.16 -16.26
CA GLY A 22 -3.24 12.97 -16.01
C GLY A 22 -2.60 11.69 -16.53
N ILE A 23 -2.86 11.36 -17.81
CA ILE A 23 -2.42 10.10 -18.44
C ILE A 23 -1.26 10.30 -19.43
N ASP A 24 -0.77 11.53 -19.54
CA ASP A 24 0.24 11.90 -20.53
C ASP A 24 1.63 11.38 -20.12
N ALA A 25 2.48 11.18 -21.13
CA ALA A 25 3.84 10.73 -20.88
C ALA A 25 4.67 11.84 -20.24
N ILE A 26 5.42 11.50 -19.18
CA ILE A 26 6.31 12.47 -18.52
C ILE A 26 7.56 12.69 -19.40
N PRO A 27 7.87 13.96 -19.77
CA PRO A 27 9.05 14.32 -20.54
C PRO A 27 10.36 13.91 -19.85
N ASP A 28 11.41 13.63 -20.63
CA ASP A 28 12.72 13.22 -20.08
C ASP A 28 13.32 14.25 -19.12
N SER A 29 13.07 15.56 -19.35
CA SER A 29 13.56 16.65 -18.52
C SER A 29 12.92 16.73 -17.13
N GLU A 30 11.77 16.08 -16.94
CA GLU A 30 11.00 16.09 -15.69
C GLU A 30 11.18 14.78 -14.90
N ARG A 31 12.04 13.87 -15.34
CA ARG A 31 12.30 12.59 -14.67
C ARG A 31 13.40 12.75 -13.62
N HIS A 32 13.01 12.97 -12.37
CA HIS A 32 13.94 13.26 -11.27
C HIS A 32 13.91 12.27 -10.09
N GLY A 33 13.26 11.11 -10.22
CA GLY A 33 13.16 10.11 -9.14
C GLY A 33 14.34 9.12 -9.09
N ALA A 34 14.90 8.88 -7.90
CA ALA A 34 15.93 7.87 -7.69
C ALA A 34 15.35 6.49 -7.26
N PRO A 35 15.94 5.35 -7.64
CA PRO A 35 15.44 4.02 -7.24
C PRO A 35 15.31 3.81 -5.71
N ARG A 36 16.16 4.47 -4.93
CA ARG A 36 16.10 4.45 -3.46
C ARG A 36 14.86 5.15 -2.90
N GLU A 37 14.41 6.22 -3.55
CA GLU A 37 13.22 6.96 -3.14
C GLU A 37 11.97 6.10 -3.36
N LEU A 38 11.95 5.33 -4.45
CA LEU A 38 10.93 4.33 -4.70
C LEU A 38 10.91 3.23 -3.62
N ALA A 39 12.09 2.78 -3.16
CA ALA A 39 12.17 1.79 -2.08
C ALA A 39 11.61 2.33 -0.74
N PHE A 40 11.94 3.57 -0.38
CA PHE A 40 11.37 4.19 0.83
C PHE A 40 9.88 4.49 0.70
N LEU A 41 9.41 4.88 -0.49
CA LEU A 41 7.99 5.08 -0.77
C LEU A 41 7.21 3.77 -0.57
N TRP A 42 7.70 2.67 -1.14
CA TRP A 42 7.08 1.35 -0.98
C TRP A 42 7.15 0.84 0.45
N ALA A 43 8.30 1.02 1.13
CA ALA A 43 8.42 0.66 2.53
C ALA A 43 7.36 1.41 3.37
N GLY A 44 7.16 2.71 3.12
CA GLY A 44 6.13 3.54 3.74
C GLY A 44 4.71 3.04 3.47
N ALA A 45 4.39 2.73 2.20
CA ALA A 45 3.07 2.24 1.79
C ALA A 45 2.67 0.92 2.47
N PHE A 46 3.64 0.04 2.74
CA PHE A 46 3.41 -1.21 3.46
C PHE A 46 3.36 -1.05 4.99
N VAL A 47 3.73 0.12 5.54
CA VAL A 47 3.47 0.43 6.94
C VAL A 47 2.00 0.83 7.08
N ASN A 48 1.11 -0.15 6.99
CA ASN A 48 -0.31 0.01 7.15
C ASN A 48 -0.89 -1.08 8.06
N TYR A 49 -2.14 -0.89 8.48
CA TYR A 49 -2.81 -1.84 9.34
C TYR A 49 -3.03 -3.19 8.65
N ALA A 50 -3.26 -3.20 7.32
CA ALA A 50 -3.45 -4.43 6.57
C ALA A 50 -2.24 -5.38 6.69
N SER A 51 -1.02 -4.86 6.60
CA SER A 51 0.22 -5.63 6.81
C SER A 51 0.30 -6.21 8.22
N LEU A 52 -0.05 -5.43 9.26
CA LEU A 52 -0.07 -5.93 10.64
C LEU A 52 -1.12 -7.02 10.85
N PHE A 53 -2.31 -6.82 10.29
CA PHE A 53 -3.40 -7.78 10.36
C PHE A 53 -3.02 -9.10 9.68
N THR A 54 -2.50 -9.03 8.45
CA THR A 54 -2.01 -10.21 7.73
C THR A 54 -0.91 -10.93 8.50
N ALA A 55 0.07 -10.20 9.04
CA ALA A 55 1.13 -10.80 9.86
C ALA A 55 0.58 -11.52 11.11
N SER A 56 -0.47 -10.98 11.75
CA SER A 56 -1.12 -11.61 12.91
C SER A 56 -1.82 -12.93 12.56
N LEU A 57 -2.29 -13.09 11.32
CA LEU A 57 -2.93 -14.32 10.85
C LEU A 57 -1.92 -15.46 10.73
N LEU A 58 -0.64 -15.17 10.44
CA LEU A 58 0.40 -16.19 10.31
C LEU A 58 0.64 -16.96 11.62
N THR A 59 0.62 -16.27 12.74
CA THR A 59 0.82 -16.89 14.05
C THR A 59 -0.51 -17.39 14.64
N THR A 60 -1.58 -16.60 14.51
CA THR A 60 -2.87 -16.89 15.18
C THR A 60 -3.71 -17.93 14.44
N TYR A 61 -3.73 -17.89 13.10
CA TYR A 61 -4.60 -18.75 12.29
C TYR A 61 -3.83 -19.85 11.58
N TYR A 62 -2.66 -19.53 11.02
CA TYR A 62 -1.80 -20.52 10.36
C TYR A 62 -0.89 -21.26 11.35
N GLY A 63 -0.79 -20.83 12.61
CA GLY A 63 -0.09 -21.57 13.67
C GLY A 63 1.43 -21.62 13.56
N LEU A 64 2.04 -20.77 12.73
CA LEU A 64 3.50 -20.66 12.64
C LEU A 64 4.10 -20.08 13.93
N GLY A 65 5.32 -20.50 14.26
CA GLY A 65 6.13 -19.82 15.25
C GLY A 65 6.50 -18.40 14.78
N VAL A 66 6.87 -17.52 15.72
CA VAL A 66 7.23 -16.12 15.42
C VAL A 66 8.36 -16.04 14.39
N TRP A 67 9.39 -16.89 14.52
CA TRP A 67 10.52 -16.92 13.61
C TRP A 67 10.17 -17.48 12.23
N ASP A 68 9.33 -18.51 12.16
CA ASP A 68 8.89 -19.10 10.89
C ASP A 68 8.01 -18.13 10.12
N GLY A 69 7.09 -17.44 10.81
CA GLY A 69 6.25 -16.38 10.24
C GLY A 69 7.08 -15.21 9.74
N LEU A 70 8.09 -14.78 10.51
CA LEU A 70 9.02 -13.72 10.10
C LEU A 70 9.82 -14.14 8.86
N ALA A 71 10.33 -15.37 8.82
CA ALA A 71 11.06 -15.90 7.68
C ALA A 71 10.17 -16.00 6.43
N ALA A 72 8.97 -16.55 6.55
CA ALA A 72 8.00 -16.64 5.45
C ALA A 72 7.67 -15.26 4.90
N THR A 73 7.38 -14.29 5.78
CA THR A 73 7.04 -12.91 5.42
C THR A 73 8.21 -12.20 4.73
N THR A 74 9.41 -12.33 5.29
CA THR A 74 10.62 -11.68 4.75
C THR A 74 10.96 -12.25 3.38
N LEU A 75 10.94 -13.57 3.22
CA LEU A 75 11.22 -14.22 1.94
C LEU A 75 10.15 -13.90 0.89
N GLY A 76 8.88 -13.90 1.28
CA GLY A 76 7.76 -13.52 0.41
C GLY A 76 7.91 -12.07 -0.08
N THR A 77 8.17 -11.15 0.83
CA THR A 77 8.35 -9.72 0.53
C THR A 77 9.55 -9.50 -0.39
N ILE A 78 10.69 -10.18 -0.16
CA ILE A 78 11.86 -10.09 -1.04
C ILE A 78 11.52 -10.60 -2.44
N ALA A 79 10.84 -11.75 -2.54
CA ALA A 79 10.46 -12.32 -3.83
C ALA A 79 9.49 -11.40 -4.60
N ALA A 80 8.48 -10.85 -3.91
CA ALA A 80 7.55 -9.88 -4.47
C ALA A 80 8.28 -8.59 -4.92
N ALA A 81 9.19 -8.06 -4.10
CA ALA A 81 9.97 -6.87 -4.42
C ALA A 81 10.87 -7.08 -5.65
N VAL A 82 11.47 -8.26 -5.82
CA VAL A 82 12.26 -8.59 -7.02
C VAL A 82 11.37 -8.61 -8.26
N ILE A 83 10.22 -9.26 -8.20
CA ILE A 83 9.30 -9.35 -9.34
C ILE A 83 8.76 -7.96 -9.72
N LEU A 84 8.29 -7.19 -8.74
CA LEU A 84 7.80 -5.83 -8.95
C LEU A 84 8.93 -4.89 -9.41
N GLY A 85 10.14 -5.03 -8.87
CA GLY A 85 11.30 -4.26 -9.29
C GLY A 85 11.67 -4.51 -10.76
N LEU A 86 11.66 -5.77 -11.21
CA LEU A 86 11.87 -6.12 -12.62
C LEU A 86 10.79 -5.51 -13.52
N LEU A 87 9.52 -5.55 -13.08
CA LEU A 87 8.40 -4.99 -13.82
C LEU A 87 8.45 -3.45 -13.86
N SER A 88 8.99 -2.82 -12.82
CA SER A 88 9.11 -1.37 -12.69
C SER A 88 10.07 -0.75 -13.70
N ASN A 89 10.98 -1.51 -14.29
CA ASN A 89 11.89 -1.06 -15.36
C ASN A 89 11.14 -0.56 -16.63
N THR A 90 9.87 -0.93 -16.79
CA THR A 90 9.03 -0.44 -17.89
C THR A 90 8.62 1.02 -17.73
N GLY A 91 8.52 1.52 -16.49
CA GLY A 91 8.14 2.90 -16.18
C GLY A 91 9.14 3.94 -16.70
N PRO A 92 10.42 3.91 -16.27
CA PRO A 92 11.44 4.85 -16.72
C PRO A 92 11.67 4.85 -18.24
N ARG A 93 11.47 3.71 -18.90
CA ARG A 93 11.67 3.58 -20.34
C ARG A 93 10.51 4.14 -21.15
N SER A 94 9.28 3.98 -20.68
CA SER A 94 8.08 4.41 -21.41
C SER A 94 7.62 5.81 -21.03
N GLY A 95 7.92 6.28 -19.81
CA GLY A 95 7.37 7.52 -19.26
C GLY A 95 5.85 7.51 -19.08
N LEU A 96 5.21 6.35 -19.28
CA LEU A 96 3.76 6.18 -19.28
C LEU A 96 3.33 5.47 -18.00
N PRO A 97 2.14 5.79 -17.46
CA PRO A 97 1.50 4.97 -16.46
C PRO A 97 1.34 3.52 -16.96
N GLN A 98 1.53 2.53 -16.10
CA GLN A 98 1.49 1.11 -16.48
C GLN A 98 0.18 0.75 -17.20
N ILE A 99 -0.96 1.31 -16.78
CA ILE A 99 -2.26 1.12 -17.41
C ILE A 99 -2.25 1.60 -18.87
N VAL A 100 -1.61 2.74 -19.17
CA VAL A 100 -1.50 3.27 -20.53
C VAL A 100 -0.51 2.44 -21.35
N PHE A 101 0.60 2.02 -20.73
CA PHE A 101 1.59 1.14 -21.36
C PHE A 101 0.99 -0.19 -21.85
N THR A 102 0.03 -0.76 -21.10
CA THR A 102 -0.65 -2.01 -21.51
C THR A 102 -1.37 -1.91 -22.87
N ARG A 103 -1.73 -0.71 -23.31
CA ARG A 103 -2.32 -0.46 -24.65
C ARG A 103 -1.38 -0.81 -25.78
N GLY A 104 -0.07 -0.68 -25.58
CA GLY A 104 0.95 -1.02 -26.58
C GLY A 104 1.11 -2.52 -26.78
N ILE A 105 0.85 -3.33 -25.76
CA ILE A 105 1.02 -4.79 -25.78
C ILE A 105 -0.28 -5.50 -26.20
N PHE A 106 -1.40 -5.16 -25.57
CA PHE A 106 -2.68 -5.85 -25.77
C PHE A 106 -3.60 -5.14 -26.77
N GLY A 107 -3.15 -4.01 -27.33
CA GLY A 107 -3.99 -3.11 -28.10
C GLY A 107 -5.01 -2.38 -27.22
N ARG A 108 -5.68 -1.37 -27.81
CA ARG A 108 -6.61 -0.50 -27.08
C ARG A 108 -7.79 -1.26 -26.46
N ARG A 109 -8.37 -2.22 -27.20
CA ARG A 109 -9.51 -3.02 -26.69
C ARG A 109 -9.08 -4.06 -25.65
N GLY A 110 -7.91 -4.70 -25.82
CA GLY A 110 -7.38 -5.66 -24.87
C GLY A 110 -6.97 -5.03 -23.53
N SER A 111 -6.48 -3.78 -23.57
CA SER A 111 -6.10 -3.04 -22.36
C SER A 111 -7.26 -2.75 -21.40
N TYR A 112 -8.52 -2.73 -21.89
CA TYR A 112 -9.68 -2.45 -21.04
C TYR A 112 -9.89 -3.51 -19.97
N VAL A 113 -9.59 -4.77 -20.26
CA VAL A 113 -9.72 -5.85 -19.28
C VAL A 113 -8.71 -5.66 -18.15
N GLY A 114 -7.44 -5.40 -18.51
CA GLY A 114 -6.39 -5.11 -17.52
C GLY A 114 -6.72 -3.88 -16.68
N ALA A 115 -7.12 -2.78 -17.32
CA ALA A 115 -7.51 -1.56 -16.63
C ALA A 115 -8.70 -1.76 -15.68
N ALA A 116 -9.72 -2.53 -16.10
CA ALA A 116 -10.88 -2.83 -15.27
C ALA A 116 -10.51 -3.67 -14.05
N LEU A 117 -9.64 -4.68 -14.21
CA LEU A 117 -9.14 -5.49 -13.09
C LEU A 117 -8.30 -4.67 -12.12
N THR A 118 -7.42 -3.80 -12.62
CA THR A 118 -6.63 -2.89 -11.78
C THR A 118 -7.53 -1.93 -11.01
N LEU A 119 -8.55 -1.35 -11.67
CA LEU A 119 -9.52 -0.47 -11.01
C LEU A 119 -10.32 -1.22 -9.94
N PHE A 120 -10.79 -2.42 -10.25
CA PHE A 120 -11.50 -3.27 -9.30
C PHE A 120 -10.66 -3.57 -8.06
N LEU A 121 -9.39 -3.92 -8.26
CA LEU A 121 -8.45 -4.17 -7.16
C LEU A 121 -8.23 -2.91 -6.31
N ALA A 122 -8.04 -1.74 -6.95
CA ALA A 122 -7.85 -0.48 -6.25
C ALA A 122 -9.09 -0.09 -5.42
N VAL A 123 -10.30 -0.22 -5.98
CA VAL A 123 -11.56 0.04 -5.26
C VAL A 123 -11.77 -0.97 -4.13
N GLY A 124 -11.42 -2.24 -4.36
CA GLY A 124 -11.50 -3.29 -3.35
C GLY A 124 -10.62 -2.97 -2.13
N TRP A 125 -9.35 -2.63 -2.37
CA TRP A 125 -8.44 -2.23 -1.29
C TRP A 125 -8.89 -0.96 -0.57
N PHE A 126 -9.35 0.06 -1.33
CA PHE A 126 -9.92 1.26 -0.75
C PHE A 126 -11.08 0.97 0.21
N ALA A 127 -11.97 0.04 -0.16
CA ALA A 127 -13.08 -0.38 0.70
C ALA A 127 -12.59 -1.08 1.98
N VAL A 128 -11.58 -1.95 1.87
CA VAL A 128 -10.96 -2.63 3.02
C VAL A 128 -10.37 -1.62 4.01
N ASP A 129 -9.61 -0.65 3.52
CA ASP A 129 -9.00 0.39 4.34
C ASP A 129 -10.05 1.25 5.06
N CYS A 130 -11.14 1.61 4.37
CA CYS A 130 -12.25 2.35 4.99
C CYS A 130 -12.94 1.55 6.10
N VAL A 131 -13.13 0.25 5.91
CA VAL A 131 -13.74 -0.64 6.92
C VAL A 131 -12.84 -0.77 8.14
N ILE A 132 -11.54 -0.99 7.94
CA ILE A 132 -10.56 -1.08 9.02
C ILE A 132 -10.55 0.23 9.84
N ALA A 133 -10.49 1.38 9.17
CA ALA A 133 -10.50 2.67 9.83
C ALA A 133 -11.80 2.91 10.61
N ALA A 134 -12.95 2.51 10.07
CA ALA A 134 -14.24 2.62 10.76
C ALA A 134 -14.33 1.69 11.98
N GLN A 135 -13.80 0.48 11.89
CA GLN A 135 -13.72 -0.45 13.02
C GLN A 135 -12.84 0.10 14.14
N ALA A 136 -11.68 0.67 13.81
CA ALA A 136 -10.82 1.34 14.77
C ALA A 136 -11.54 2.54 15.42
N GLY A 137 -12.24 3.36 14.63
CA GLY A 137 -13.06 4.46 15.14
C GLY A 137 -14.16 3.99 16.10
N ALA A 138 -14.89 2.93 15.76
CA ALA A 138 -15.93 2.36 16.62
C ALA A 138 -15.37 1.89 17.96
N GLN A 139 -14.17 1.29 17.98
CA GLN A 139 -13.49 0.91 19.22
C GLN A 139 -13.10 2.11 20.09
N ILE A 140 -12.65 3.22 19.49
CA ILE A 140 -12.34 4.47 20.21
C ILE A 140 -13.59 5.05 20.87
N PHE A 141 -14.74 5.02 20.18
CA PHE A 141 -16.01 5.46 20.74
C PHE A 141 -16.64 4.45 21.73
N GLY A 142 -15.99 3.30 21.96
CA GLY A 142 -16.50 2.26 22.85
C GLY A 142 -17.82 1.63 22.40
N THR A 143 -18.13 1.70 21.09
CA THR A 143 -19.40 1.24 20.53
C THR A 143 -19.21 0.01 19.65
N THR A 144 -20.09 -0.96 19.80
CA THR A 144 -20.16 -2.16 18.95
C THR A 144 -21.37 -2.12 18.03
N ASN A 145 -22.07 -0.98 17.96
CA ASN A 145 -23.29 -0.85 17.16
C ASN A 145 -22.96 -0.86 15.65
N PRO A 146 -23.46 -1.85 14.88
CA PRO A 146 -23.17 -1.98 13.46
C PRO A 146 -23.59 -0.74 12.64
N LEU A 147 -24.64 -0.04 13.05
CA LEU A 147 -25.10 1.17 12.37
C LEU A 147 -24.11 2.32 12.51
N VAL A 148 -23.47 2.44 13.68
CA VAL A 148 -22.45 3.48 13.91
C VAL A 148 -21.19 3.16 13.11
N THR A 149 -20.75 1.90 13.11
CA THR A 149 -19.61 1.48 12.27
C THR A 149 -19.89 1.72 10.79
N PHE A 150 -21.09 1.40 10.30
CA PHE A 150 -21.47 1.67 8.92
C PHE A 150 -21.47 3.17 8.59
N ALA A 151 -22.00 4.01 9.48
CA ALA A 151 -21.94 5.46 9.32
C ALA A 151 -20.49 5.97 9.26
N LEU A 152 -19.61 5.44 10.12
CA LEU A 152 -18.18 5.78 10.11
C LEU A 152 -17.50 5.38 8.79
N VAL A 153 -17.83 4.21 8.22
CA VAL A 153 -17.32 3.81 6.89
C VAL A 153 -17.66 4.85 5.84
N ILE A 154 -18.92 5.30 5.79
CA ILE A 154 -19.38 6.28 4.79
C ILE A 154 -18.68 7.63 4.99
N VAL A 155 -18.54 8.07 6.24
CA VAL A 155 -17.85 9.34 6.56
C VAL A 155 -16.38 9.28 6.16
N ILE A 156 -15.68 8.19 6.50
CA ILE A 156 -14.27 8.00 6.15
C ILE A 156 -14.11 7.94 4.64
N ALA A 157 -14.94 7.17 3.94
CA ALA A 157 -14.91 7.10 2.48
C ALA A 157 -15.14 8.48 1.83
N ALA A 158 -16.10 9.26 2.34
CA ALA A 158 -16.39 10.61 1.83
C ALA A 158 -15.21 11.57 2.07
N ILE A 159 -14.56 11.51 3.23
CA ILE A 159 -13.37 12.31 3.53
C ILE A 159 -12.22 11.90 2.61
N SER A 160 -11.95 10.61 2.45
CA SER A 160 -10.88 10.11 1.59
C SER A 160 -11.07 10.50 0.12
N VAL A 161 -12.30 10.40 -0.40
CA VAL A 161 -12.64 10.89 -1.74
C VAL A 161 -12.49 12.41 -1.83
N GLY A 162 -12.90 13.14 -0.79
CA GLY A 162 -12.69 14.59 -0.70
C GLY A 162 -11.21 14.96 -0.79
N VAL A 163 -10.34 14.29 -0.03
CA VAL A 163 -8.88 14.50 -0.07
C VAL A 163 -8.32 14.16 -1.45
N ALA A 164 -8.79 13.10 -2.09
CA ALA A 164 -8.37 12.72 -3.44
C ALA A 164 -8.66 13.81 -4.49
N VAL A 165 -9.67 14.66 -4.27
CA VAL A 165 -9.98 15.80 -5.17
C VAL A 165 -8.95 16.94 -5.02
N TYR A 166 -8.26 17.06 -3.88
CA TYR A 166 -7.29 18.13 -3.59
C TYR A 166 -5.85 17.87 -4.11
N GLY A 167 -5.65 16.89 -4.99
CA GLY A 167 -4.41 16.72 -5.78
C GLY A 167 -3.26 15.91 -5.13
N HIS A 168 -2.31 15.48 -5.97
CA HIS A 168 -1.18 14.59 -5.65
C HIS A 168 -0.30 15.06 -4.47
N GLN A 169 -0.02 16.35 -4.35
CA GLN A 169 0.85 16.89 -3.29
C GLN A 169 0.20 16.83 -1.91
N THR A 170 -1.12 17.05 -1.82
CA THR A 170 -1.86 16.95 -0.55
C THR A 170 -1.84 15.50 -0.04
N ILE A 171 -2.02 14.54 -0.95
CA ILE A 171 -1.92 13.11 -0.66
C ILE A 171 -0.50 12.79 -0.19
N LYS A 172 0.53 13.20 -0.94
CA LYS A 172 1.93 12.92 -0.62
C LYS A 172 2.34 13.41 0.76
N VAL A 173 1.92 14.61 1.15
CA VAL A 173 2.19 15.17 2.48
C VAL A 173 1.46 14.38 3.57
N LEU A 174 0.15 14.15 3.40
CA LEU A 174 -0.66 13.44 4.38
C LEU A 174 -0.19 11.99 4.55
N GLU A 175 0.17 11.32 3.46
CA GLU A 175 0.70 9.97 3.44
C GLU A 175 2.08 9.90 4.08
N THR A 176 2.99 10.84 3.80
CA THR A 176 4.33 10.84 4.40
C THR A 176 4.26 11.00 5.91
N TYR A 177 3.49 11.97 6.41
CA TYR A 177 3.30 12.17 7.85
C TYR A 177 2.52 11.02 8.49
N GLY A 178 1.48 10.53 7.81
CA GLY A 178 0.66 9.40 8.25
C GLY A 178 1.50 8.12 8.41
N ALA A 179 2.31 7.79 7.41
CA ALA A 179 3.21 6.64 7.43
C ALA A 179 4.26 6.76 8.55
N LEU A 180 4.85 7.96 8.74
CA LEU A 180 5.79 8.21 9.83
C LEU A 180 5.17 8.04 11.22
N ILE A 181 3.99 8.61 11.44
CA ILE A 181 3.26 8.48 12.71
C ILE A 181 2.87 7.02 12.94
N PHE A 182 2.33 6.35 11.92
CA PHE A 182 1.91 4.96 12.02
C PHE A 182 3.09 4.01 12.24
N ALA A 183 4.23 4.25 11.59
CA ALA A 183 5.47 3.52 11.83
C ALA A 183 5.95 3.71 13.28
N GLY A 184 5.93 4.95 13.78
CA GLY A 184 6.29 5.26 15.16
C GLY A 184 5.37 4.58 16.19
N LEU A 185 4.06 4.63 15.98
CA LEU A 185 3.07 3.95 16.83
C LEU A 185 3.23 2.43 16.77
N SER A 186 3.41 1.86 15.58
CA SER A 186 3.64 0.43 15.38
C SER A 186 4.90 -0.03 16.09
N ALA A 187 5.99 0.75 16.01
CA ALA A 187 7.22 0.48 16.74
C ALA A 187 7.02 0.55 18.27
N ALA A 188 6.28 1.54 18.77
CA ALA A 188 5.97 1.65 20.19
C ALA A 188 5.14 0.46 20.70
N VAL A 189 4.12 0.06 19.94
CA VAL A 189 3.30 -1.13 20.23
C VAL A 189 4.14 -2.40 20.19
N PHE A 190 5.02 -2.54 19.18
CA PHE A 190 5.95 -3.66 19.09
C PHE A 190 6.89 -3.73 20.30
N ILE A 191 7.47 -2.61 20.74
CA ILE A 191 8.35 -2.58 21.92
C ILE A 191 7.57 -2.97 23.19
N ALA A 192 6.33 -2.52 23.33
CA ALA A 192 5.48 -2.85 24.48
C ALA A 192 5.04 -4.33 24.50
N LEU A 193 4.79 -4.92 23.33
CA LEU A 193 4.37 -6.31 23.18
C LEU A 193 5.53 -7.30 23.05
N ALA A 194 6.73 -6.84 22.69
CA ALA A 194 7.93 -7.66 22.58
C ALA A 194 8.16 -8.56 23.80
N PRO A 195 8.09 -8.09 25.06
CA PRO A 195 8.27 -8.98 26.21
C PRO A 195 7.13 -9.99 26.43
N GLN A 196 5.97 -9.79 25.79
CA GLN A 196 4.79 -10.66 25.89
C GLN A 196 4.73 -11.68 24.75
N LEU A 197 5.55 -11.50 23.70
CA LEU A 197 5.60 -12.43 22.58
C LEU A 197 6.30 -13.73 22.99
N HIS A 198 5.68 -14.85 22.66
CA HIS A 198 6.22 -16.18 22.86
C HIS A 198 7.28 -16.49 21.77
N TRP A 199 8.42 -15.80 21.83
CA TRP A 199 9.48 -15.83 20.81
C TRP A 199 10.02 -17.22 20.49
N PHE A 200 9.97 -18.13 21.46
CA PHE A 200 10.56 -19.48 21.35
C PHE A 200 9.50 -20.58 21.34
N GLU A 201 8.22 -20.24 21.26
CA GLU A 201 7.20 -21.25 20.96
C GLU A 201 7.36 -21.71 19.52
N GLY A 202 7.62 -23.01 19.38
CA GLY A 202 7.67 -23.65 18.08
C GLY A 202 6.29 -23.65 17.41
N PRO A 203 6.23 -23.90 16.10
CA PRO A 203 4.99 -23.95 15.35
C PRO A 203 4.02 -24.95 15.98
N THR A 204 2.77 -24.53 16.11
CA THR A 204 1.67 -25.38 16.60
C THR A 204 1.25 -26.41 15.55
N VAL A 205 1.50 -26.10 14.28
CA VAL A 205 1.29 -27.00 13.14
C VAL A 205 2.41 -28.02 13.02
N ARG A 206 2.06 -29.27 12.69
CA ARG A 206 3.02 -30.39 12.55
C ARG A 206 2.75 -31.18 11.27
N GLY A 207 3.79 -31.86 10.77
CA GLY A 207 3.67 -32.74 9.61
C GLY A 207 3.51 -31.99 8.29
N ALA A 208 2.58 -32.43 7.44
CA ALA A 208 2.38 -31.88 6.08
C ALA A 208 1.74 -30.47 6.08
N ASP A 209 1.15 -30.07 7.20
CA ASP A 209 0.46 -28.79 7.33
C ASP A 209 1.44 -27.62 7.56
N TYR A 210 2.63 -27.90 8.12
CA TYR A 210 3.69 -26.89 8.31
C TYR A 210 4.17 -26.25 6.99
N PRO A 211 4.58 -27.01 5.95
CA PRO A 211 4.97 -26.40 4.68
C PRO A 211 3.79 -25.70 3.99
N GLY A 212 2.56 -26.20 4.15
CA GLY A 212 1.37 -25.51 3.63
C GLY A 212 1.17 -24.15 4.27
N ALA A 213 1.26 -24.07 5.59
CA ALA A 213 1.17 -22.83 6.35
C ALA A 213 2.31 -21.85 6.01
N PHE A 214 3.53 -22.36 5.80
CA PHE A 214 4.68 -21.56 5.36
C PHE A 214 4.48 -20.98 3.95
N VAL A 215 3.98 -21.79 3.01
CA VAL A 215 3.65 -21.33 1.64
C VAL A 215 2.54 -20.28 1.67
N LEU A 216 1.52 -20.45 2.51
CA LEU A 216 0.47 -19.45 2.69
C LEU A 216 1.05 -18.13 3.22
N GLY A 217 1.91 -18.18 4.24
CA GLY A 217 2.60 -16.99 4.76
C GLY A 217 3.50 -16.31 3.72
N PHE A 218 4.18 -17.09 2.88
CA PHE A 218 4.98 -16.56 1.77
C PHE A 218 4.10 -15.89 0.69
N MET A 219 2.95 -16.50 0.36
CA MET A 219 2.02 -16.00 -0.66
C MET A 219 1.24 -14.76 -0.20
N THR A 220 1.00 -14.59 1.11
CA THR A 220 0.31 -13.41 1.63
C THR A 220 1.09 -12.10 1.47
N CYS A 221 2.36 -12.18 1.07
CA CYS A 221 3.21 -11.03 0.79
C CYS A 221 3.24 -10.63 -0.70
N PHE A 222 2.48 -11.33 -1.56
CA PHE A 222 2.29 -11.03 -2.98
C PHE A 222 0.95 -10.34 -3.22
#